data_AF-A0A363SRP9-F1
#
_entry.id   AF-A0A363SRP9-F1
#
_cell.length_a   1.000
_cell.length_b   1.000
_cell.length_c   1.000
_cell.angle_alpha   90.00
_cell.angle_beta   90.00
_cell.angle_gamma   90.00
#
_symmetry.space_group_name_H-M   'P 1'
#
loop_
_entity.id
_entity.type
_entity.pdbx_description
1 polymer ?
#
loop_
_entity_poly.entity_id
_entity_poly.type
_entity_poly.pdbx_seq_one_letter_code
_entity_poly.pdbx_strand_id
1 'polypeptide(L)'
;MRLLRVLACAAAAVFSAAAAAQGEHERRLAAELAVMAGDLRRMASGAETALHREGLQARLAGALSSLPLLLRRANGDASAVPALRAALERRDWRALGAALETLKRKHPLDLTGLLPQKATPERLRLGEAIHRQACAGCH
;
A
#
# COMPACT_ATOMS: atom_id res chain seq x y z
N MET A 1 -40.45 8.98 18.70
CA MET A 1 -39.30 8.19 19.20
C MET A 1 -38.61 7.31 18.14
N ARG A 2 -39.32 6.67 17.20
CA ARG A 2 -38.69 5.85 16.13
C ARG A 2 -37.87 6.67 15.13
N LEU A 3 -38.34 7.85 14.70
CA LEU A 3 -37.59 8.72 13.78
C LEU A 3 -36.26 9.26 14.37
N LEU A 4 -36.24 9.65 15.65
CA LEU A 4 -35.00 10.09 16.31
C LEU A 4 -33.94 8.97 16.40
N ARG A 5 -34.38 7.72 16.60
CA ARG A 5 -33.47 6.55 16.63
C ARG A 5 -32.92 6.20 15.25
N VAL A 6 -33.71 6.34 14.19
CA VAL A 6 -33.27 6.12 12.81
C VAL A 6 -32.26 7.19 12.36
N LEU A 7 -32.50 8.46 12.70
CA LEU A 7 -31.56 9.56 12.45
C LEU A 7 -30.24 9.38 13.23
N ALA A 8 -30.30 8.92 14.48
CA ALA A 8 -29.11 8.65 15.29
C ALA A 8 -28.24 7.50 14.71
N CYS A 9 -28.87 6.42 14.22
CA CYS A 9 -28.15 5.32 13.58
C CYS A 9 -27.52 5.72 12.23
N ALA A 10 -28.22 6.55 11.43
CA ALA A 10 -27.70 7.05 10.16
C ALA A 10 -26.49 7.98 10.36
N ALA A 11 -26.54 8.84 11.38
CA ALA A 11 -25.41 9.70 11.74
C ALA A 11 -24.17 8.87 12.16
N ALA A 12 -24.34 7.87 13.05
CA ALA A 12 -23.22 7.03 13.50
C ALA A 12 -22.54 6.22 12.38
N ALA A 13 -23.31 5.79 11.37
CA ALA A 13 -22.77 5.07 10.21
C ALA A 13 -21.89 5.97 9.32
N VAL A 14 -22.25 7.25 9.15
CA VAL A 14 -21.49 8.21 8.33
C VAL A 14 -20.16 8.58 9.00
N PHE A 15 -20.13 8.73 10.34
CA PHE A 15 -18.89 9.04 11.06
C PHE A 15 -17.90 7.87 11.11
N SER A 16 -18.38 6.62 11.07
CA SER A 16 -17.52 5.43 11.11
C SER A 16 -16.74 5.22 9.79
N ALA A 17 -17.35 5.55 8.65
CA ALA A 17 -16.69 5.44 7.35
C ALA A 17 -15.56 6.47 7.16
N ALA A 18 -15.73 7.69 7.68
CA ALA A 18 -14.71 8.73 7.62
C ALA A 18 -13.46 8.38 8.47
N ALA A 19 -13.66 7.77 9.64
CA ALA A 19 -12.56 7.31 10.49
C ALA A 19 -11.76 6.15 9.85
N ALA A 20 -12.43 5.23 9.15
CA ALA A 20 -11.75 4.14 8.42
C ALA A 20 -10.96 4.63 7.19
N ALA A 21 -11.37 5.75 6.59
CA ALA A 21 -10.69 6.36 5.45
C ALA A 21 -9.48 7.22 5.84
N GLN A 22 -9.38 7.64 7.12
CA GLN A 22 -8.21 8.38 7.59
C GLN A 22 -6.94 7.51 7.51
N GLY A 23 -5.89 8.04 6.88
CA GLY A 23 -4.61 7.35 6.72
C GLY A 23 -4.55 6.33 5.58
N GLU A 24 -5.66 6.06 4.87
CA GLU A 24 -5.67 5.05 3.80
C GLU A 24 -4.79 5.45 2.61
N HIS A 25 -4.80 6.72 2.24
CA HIS A 25 -3.97 7.22 1.15
C HIS A 25 -2.49 7.18 1.49
N GLU A 26 -2.15 7.50 2.73
CA GLU A 26 -0.80 7.44 3.30
C GLU A 26 -0.29 5.99 3.32
N ARG A 27 -1.10 5.05 3.83
CA ARG A 27 -0.76 3.60 3.82
C ARG A 27 -0.57 3.08 2.40
N ARG A 28 -1.46 3.44 1.48
CA ARG A 28 -1.37 3.03 0.07
C ARG A 28 -0.12 3.59 -0.61
N LEU A 29 0.21 4.86 -0.39
CA LEU A 29 1.44 5.47 -0.90
C LEU A 29 2.68 4.75 -0.33
N ALA A 30 2.72 4.53 0.99
CA ALA A 30 3.86 3.88 1.62
C ALA A 30 4.04 2.42 1.13
N ALA A 31 2.94 1.70 0.93
CA ALA A 31 2.97 0.34 0.36
C ALA A 31 3.49 0.34 -1.08
N GLU A 32 3.01 1.26 -1.93
CA GLU A 32 3.49 1.39 -3.32
C GLU A 32 5.00 1.67 -3.36
N LEU A 33 5.49 2.61 -2.55
CA LEU A 33 6.92 2.93 -2.45
C LEU A 33 7.76 1.73 -1.98
N ALA A 34 7.23 0.91 -1.07
CA ALA A 34 7.90 -0.31 -0.61
C ALA A 34 7.97 -1.37 -1.71
N VAL A 35 6.90 -1.57 -2.48
CA VAL A 35 6.86 -2.49 -3.63
C VAL A 35 7.86 -2.05 -4.69
N MET A 36 7.86 -0.77 -5.07
CA MET A 36 8.80 -0.22 -6.05
C MET A 36 10.26 -0.43 -5.61
N ALA A 37 10.57 -0.16 -4.34
CA ALA A 37 11.92 -0.42 -3.81
C ALA A 37 12.27 -1.92 -3.82
N GLY A 38 11.30 -2.80 -3.57
CA GLY A 38 11.45 -4.25 -3.68
C GLY A 38 11.75 -4.69 -5.10
N ASP A 39 10.99 -4.20 -6.08
CA ASP A 39 11.19 -4.49 -7.49
C ASP A 39 12.58 -4.01 -7.97
N LEU A 40 13.00 -2.81 -7.56
CA LEU A 40 14.33 -2.29 -7.87
C LEU A 40 15.45 -3.14 -7.25
N ARG A 41 15.31 -3.59 -5.99
CA ARG A 41 16.27 -4.50 -5.35
C ARG A 41 16.37 -5.82 -6.09
N ARG A 42 15.25 -6.39 -6.54
CA ARG A 42 15.21 -7.61 -7.35
C ARG A 42 15.92 -7.44 -8.68
N MET A 43 15.70 -6.31 -9.36
CA MET A 43 16.44 -6.02 -10.60
C MET A 43 17.95 -5.88 -10.35
N ALA A 44 18.33 -5.21 -9.26
CA ALA A 44 19.72 -4.94 -8.91
C ALA A 44 20.51 -6.18 -8.44
N SER A 45 19.84 -7.22 -7.94
CA SER A 45 20.49 -8.46 -7.47
C SER A 45 21.12 -9.27 -8.61
N GLY A 46 20.71 -9.04 -9.86
CA GLY A 46 21.20 -9.77 -11.02
C GLY A 46 20.69 -11.22 -11.14
N ALA A 47 19.87 -11.70 -10.19
CA ALA A 47 19.36 -13.07 -10.15
C ALA A 47 18.18 -13.32 -11.12
N GLU A 48 17.59 -12.25 -11.66
CA GLU A 48 16.39 -12.32 -12.49
C GLU A 48 16.71 -12.67 -13.95
N THR A 49 15.85 -13.48 -14.57
CA THR A 49 15.89 -13.75 -16.02
C THR A 49 15.68 -12.44 -16.82
N ALA A 50 16.03 -12.45 -18.11
CA ALA A 50 15.79 -11.29 -18.98
C ALA A 50 14.30 -10.88 -18.99
N LEU A 51 13.40 -11.84 -19.16
CA LEU A 51 11.95 -11.61 -19.15
C LEU A 51 11.46 -11.05 -17.81
N HIS A 52 11.94 -11.57 -16.68
CA HIS A 52 11.57 -11.03 -15.37
C HIS A 52 12.06 -9.60 -15.17
N ARG A 53 13.27 -9.27 -15.64
CA ARG A 53 13.78 -7.90 -15.58
C ARG A 53 12.93 -6.94 -16.39
N GLU A 54 12.51 -7.32 -17.59
CA GLU A 54 11.57 -6.52 -18.39
C GLU A 54 10.24 -6.31 -17.67
N GLY A 55 9.69 -7.37 -17.07
CA GLY A 55 8.47 -7.28 -16.26
C GLY A 55 8.61 -6.36 -15.05
N LEU A 56 9.74 -6.43 -14.33
CA LEU A 56 10.02 -5.53 -13.19
C LEU A 56 10.17 -4.08 -13.65
N GLN A 57 10.83 -3.82 -14.78
CA GLN A 57 10.94 -2.49 -15.36
C GLN A 57 9.57 -1.93 -15.76
N ALA A 58 8.72 -2.74 -16.40
CA ALA A 58 7.36 -2.35 -16.77
C ALA A 58 6.49 -2.04 -15.52
N ARG A 59 6.63 -2.84 -14.46
CA ARG A 59 5.94 -2.59 -13.17
C ARG A 59 6.39 -1.28 -12.54
N LEU A 60 7.68 -0.98 -12.54
CA LEU A 60 8.20 0.32 -12.08
C LEU A 60 7.67 1.50 -12.90
N ALA A 61 7.59 1.35 -14.22
CA ALA A 61 7.03 2.38 -15.10
C ALA A 61 5.54 2.63 -14.82
N GLY A 62 4.76 1.56 -14.62
CA GLY A 62 3.35 1.64 -14.24
C GLY A 62 3.16 2.33 -12.88
N ALA A 63 3.94 1.92 -11.88
CA ALA A 63 3.92 2.54 -10.55
C ALA A 63 4.22 4.04 -10.61
N LEU A 64 5.31 4.45 -11.31
CA LEU A 64 5.68 5.85 -11.50
C LEU A 64 4.64 6.66 -12.30
N SER A 65 3.80 6.01 -13.09
CA SER A 65 2.73 6.69 -13.83
C SER A 65 1.63 7.18 -12.87
N SER A 66 1.28 6.38 -11.87
CA SER A 66 0.25 6.70 -10.87
C SER A 66 0.76 7.45 -9.63
N LEU A 67 2.08 7.38 -9.35
CA LEU A 67 2.71 7.96 -8.16
C LEU A 67 2.37 9.45 -7.89
N PRO A 68 2.29 10.37 -8.88
CA PRO A 68 1.93 11.76 -8.61
C PRO A 68 0.55 11.91 -7.97
N LEU A 69 -0.41 11.06 -8.34
CA LEU A 69 -1.75 11.07 -7.77
C LEU A 69 -1.74 10.56 -6.33
N LEU A 70 -0.99 9.49 -6.06
CA LEU A 70 -0.86 8.93 -4.71
C LEU A 70 -0.19 9.94 -3.77
N LEU A 71 0.87 10.60 -4.22
CA LEU A 71 1.52 11.68 -3.47
C LEU A 71 0.54 12.80 -3.14
N ARG A 72 -0.18 13.34 -4.12
CA ARG A 72 -1.17 14.40 -3.87
C ARG A 72 -2.27 13.98 -2.89
N ARG A 73 -2.78 12.75 -2.99
CA ARG A 73 -3.82 12.23 -2.08
C ARG A 73 -3.34 12.05 -0.64
N ALA A 74 -2.04 11.81 -0.45
CA ALA A 74 -1.40 11.73 0.85
C ALA A 74 -0.74 13.06 1.28
N ASN A 75 -1.13 14.19 0.67
CA ASN A 75 -0.54 15.53 0.92
C ASN A 75 0.99 15.58 0.75
N GLY A 76 1.56 14.70 -0.07
CA GLY A 76 2.97 14.63 -0.42
C GLY A 76 3.33 15.46 -1.66
N ASP A 77 4.63 15.73 -1.81
CA ASP A 77 5.16 16.50 -2.93
C ASP A 77 5.39 15.64 -4.18
N ALA A 78 4.63 15.92 -5.24
CA ALA A 78 4.72 15.24 -6.53
C ALA A 78 5.86 15.76 -7.43
N SER A 79 6.57 16.83 -7.05
CA SER A 79 7.65 17.44 -7.84
C SER A 79 8.85 16.50 -8.07
N ALA A 80 9.02 15.49 -7.21
CA ALA A 80 10.08 14.49 -7.34
C ALA A 80 9.84 13.45 -8.45
N VAL A 81 8.60 13.29 -8.93
CA VAL A 81 8.25 12.21 -9.86
C VAL A 81 8.90 12.32 -11.24
N PRO A 82 9.00 13.51 -11.87
CA PRO A 82 9.72 13.66 -13.14
C PRO A 82 11.17 13.15 -13.08
N ALA A 83 11.90 13.44 -11.99
CA ALA A 83 13.27 12.97 -11.83
C ALA A 83 13.36 11.44 -11.69
N LEU A 84 12.40 10.82 -10.99
CA LEU A 84 12.28 9.36 -10.90
C LEU A 84 12.03 8.70 -12.25
N ARG A 85 11.12 9.27 -13.06
CA ARG A 85 10.84 8.78 -14.42
C ARG A 85 12.07 8.89 -15.32
N ALA A 86 12.76 10.03 -15.29
CA ALA A 86 13.97 10.23 -16.05
C ALA A 86 15.10 9.27 -15.62
N ALA A 87 15.21 8.94 -14.34
CA ALA A 87 16.16 7.94 -13.85
C ALA A 87 15.81 6.52 -14.36
N LEU A 88 14.52 6.16 -14.38
CA LEU A 88 14.06 4.88 -14.94
C LEU A 88 14.36 4.79 -16.46
N GLU A 89 14.08 5.84 -17.22
CA GLU A 89 14.35 5.91 -18.66
C GLU A 89 15.83 5.73 -18.97
N ARG A 90 16.71 6.41 -18.20
CA ARG A 90 18.17 6.28 -18.31
C ARG A 90 18.72 4.98 -17.74
N ARG A 91 17.87 4.13 -17.14
CA ARG A 91 18.29 2.92 -16.42
C ARG A 91 19.29 3.21 -15.29
N ASP A 92 19.19 4.39 -14.70
CA ASP A 92 20.02 4.82 -13.58
C ASP A 92 19.43 4.28 -12.26
N TRP A 93 19.68 3.00 -12.02
CA TRP A 93 19.16 2.27 -10.86
C TRP A 93 19.61 2.87 -9.53
N ARG A 94 20.80 3.47 -9.50
CA ARG A 94 21.36 4.10 -8.31
C ARG A 94 20.61 5.39 -7.98
N ALA A 95 20.42 6.28 -8.95
CA ALA A 95 19.68 7.51 -8.75
C ALA A 95 18.20 7.23 -8.44
N LEU A 96 17.59 6.27 -9.15
CA LEU A 96 16.22 5.84 -8.90
C LEU A 96 16.06 5.32 -7.47
N GLY A 97 16.99 4.47 -7.01
CA GLY A 97 16.99 3.94 -5.65
C GLY A 97 17.15 5.03 -4.58
N ALA A 98 18.10 5.96 -4.76
CA ALA A 98 18.32 7.05 -3.81
C ALA A 98 17.08 7.97 -3.67
N ALA A 99 16.42 8.27 -4.78
CA ALA A 99 15.20 9.08 -4.79
C ALA A 99 14.01 8.33 -4.15
N LEU A 100 13.84 7.03 -4.43
CA LEU A 100 12.82 6.19 -3.78
C LEU A 100 13.04 6.09 -2.26
N GLU A 101 14.28 5.90 -1.79
CA GLU A 101 14.57 5.87 -0.36
C GLU A 101 14.28 7.21 0.32
N THR A 102 14.48 8.33 -0.38
CA THR A 102 14.09 9.65 0.13
C THR A 102 12.58 9.77 0.31
N LEU A 103 11.78 9.28 -0.66
CA LEU A 103 10.33 9.24 -0.53
C LEU A 103 9.87 8.29 0.59
N LYS A 104 10.47 7.11 0.71
CA LYS A 104 10.16 6.15 1.78
C LYS A 104 10.40 6.72 3.18
N ARG A 105 11.46 7.51 3.38
CA ARG A 105 11.71 8.17 4.67
C ARG A 105 10.63 9.21 4.99
N LYS A 106 10.09 9.90 3.99
CA LYS A 106 9.00 10.87 4.16
C LYS A 106 7.63 10.20 4.36
N HIS A 107 7.46 9.01 3.80
CA HIS A 107 6.21 8.24 3.83
C HIS A 107 6.50 6.82 4.35
N PRO A 108 6.79 6.67 5.65
CA PRO A 108 7.18 5.38 6.22
C PRO A 108 6.03 4.38 6.12
N LEU A 109 6.35 3.14 5.74
CA LEU A 109 5.41 2.04 5.75
C LEU A 109 5.23 1.55 7.19
N ASP A 110 4.02 1.75 7.72
CA ASP A 110 3.59 1.15 8.98
C ASP A 110 2.79 -0.13 8.71
N LEU A 111 3.34 -1.27 9.13
CA LEU A 111 2.68 -2.58 9.06
C LEU A 111 2.06 -2.99 10.40
N THR A 112 2.08 -2.10 11.40
CA THR A 112 1.46 -2.33 12.70
C THR A 112 -0.02 -2.65 12.50
N GLY A 113 -0.47 -3.78 13.04
CA GLY A 113 -1.84 -4.26 12.88
C GLY A 113 -2.08 -5.16 11.66
N LEU A 114 -1.21 -5.13 10.64
CA LEU A 114 -1.25 -6.05 9.48
C LEU A 114 -0.40 -7.30 9.69
N LEU A 115 0.71 -7.18 10.43
CA LEU A 115 1.54 -8.33 10.77
C LEU A 115 0.77 -9.33 11.63
N PRO A 116 1.03 -10.65 11.47
CA PRO A 116 0.37 -11.69 12.26
C PRO A 116 0.50 -11.34 13.74
N GLN A 117 -0.64 -11.02 14.33
CA GLN A 117 -0.66 -10.72 15.74
C GLN A 117 -0.66 -12.04 16.51
N LYS A 118 -0.16 -12.01 17.75
CA LYS A 118 -0.13 -13.19 18.61
C LYS A 118 -1.52 -13.86 18.61
N ALA A 119 -1.53 -15.17 18.38
CA ALA A 119 -2.73 -15.99 18.45
C ALA A 119 -3.22 -16.03 19.91
N THR A 120 -4.18 -15.17 20.23
CA THR A 120 -4.86 -15.20 21.53
C THR A 120 -6.07 -16.15 21.45
N PRO A 121 -6.53 -16.71 22.57
CA PRO A 121 -7.73 -17.55 22.59
C PRO A 121 -8.96 -16.87 21.95
N GLU A 122 -9.11 -15.56 22.11
CA GLU A 122 -10.19 -14.77 21.49
C GLU A 122 -10.07 -14.76 19.97
N ARG A 123 -8.85 -14.57 19.45
CA ARG A 123 -8.58 -14.53 18.02
C ARG A 123 -8.72 -15.88 17.35
N LEU A 124 -8.31 -16.95 18.02
CA LEU A 124 -8.51 -18.30 17.53
C LEU A 124 -10.00 -18.62 17.41
N ARG A 125 -10.81 -18.27 18.43
CA ARG A 125 -12.27 -18.41 18.38
C ARG A 125 -12.89 -17.60 17.24
N LEU A 126 -12.44 -16.36 17.02
CA LEU A 126 -12.91 -15.54 15.91
C LEU A 126 -12.53 -16.14 14.55
N GLY A 127 -11.27 -16.59 14.38
CA GLY A 127 -10.80 -17.23 13.16
C GLY A 127 -11.58 -18.51 12.85
N GLU A 128 -11.85 -19.33 13.87
CA GLU A 128 -12.69 -20.52 13.76
C GLU A 128 -14.12 -20.18 13.33
N ALA A 129 -14.71 -19.13 13.90
CA ALA A 129 -16.05 -18.68 13.51
C ALA A 129 -16.09 -18.23 12.04
N ILE A 130 -15.11 -17.44 11.59
CA ILE A 130 -14.99 -17.01 10.18
C ILE A 130 -14.82 -18.24 9.26
N HIS A 131 -13.93 -19.16 9.63
CA HIS A 131 -13.71 -20.39 8.87
C HIS A 131 -14.99 -21.20 8.71
N ARG A 132 -15.71 -21.45 9.80
CA ARG A 132 -16.99 -22.19 9.78
C ARG A 132 -18.05 -21.49 8.93
N GLN A 133 -18.09 -20.16 8.91
CA GLN A 133 -19.09 -19.39 8.18
C GLN A 133 -18.79 -19.22 6.68
N ALA A 134 -17.52 -19.08 6.31
CA ALA A 134 -17.13 -18.65 4.96
C ALA A 134 -16.29 -19.66 4.17
N CYS A 135 -15.59 -20.58 4.84
CA CYS A 135 -14.62 -21.47 4.21
C CYS A 135 -15.05 -22.95 4.28
N ALA A 136 -15.61 -23.37 5.41
CA ALA A 136 -15.91 -24.78 5.74
C ALA A 136 -16.91 -25.47 4.80
N GLY A 137 -17.64 -24.69 3.99
CA GLY A 137 -18.52 -25.25 2.96
C GLY A 137 -17.77 -25.88 1.79
N CYS A 138 -16.51 -25.48 1.54
CA CYS A 138 -15.70 -25.97 0.42
C CYS A 138 -14.34 -26.54 0.84
N HIS A 139 -13.80 -26.16 1.99
CA HIS A 139 -12.54 -26.62 2.56
C HIS A 139 -12.77 -27.33 3.90
#